data_AF-A0A9D2U2K3-F1
#
_entry.id   AF-A0A9D2U2K3-F1
#
_cell.length_a   1.000
_cell.length_b   1.000
_cell.length_c   1.000
_cell.angle_alpha   90.00
_cell.angle_beta   90.00
_cell.angle_gamma   90.00
#
_symmetry.space_group_name_H-M   'P 1'
#
loop_
_entity.id
_entity.type
_entity.pdbx_description
1 polymer ?
#
loop_
_entity_poly.entity_id
_entity_poly.type
_entity_poly.pdbx_seq_one_letter_code
_entity_poly.pdbx_strand_id
1 'polypeptide(L)'
;MDIEKLIGKMNTEEKAALVSGTDFMYTNPIPRLGIPSLCMADGPHGLRKQTGEQDNGIAQSEPATAFPTAVTAASSWNPETARRIGQAIGEECRYYGVHVLLGPGVNIKRNPLCGRNFEYFSEDPLLAGSMGAAEVRGVQSQGVGVSVKHFALNNSENYRFMGNSIVDERAAREIYLKAFEQIVKEAAPASMMCAYNQINGTYCSENRGLLTKVLRKEWGFDGVVMTDWGAMHNRVKSLKAGLDLEMPGDTAICRRWILDAVREGKLSMDVLDQAVRNILKWVSRYTGTEKAESVDWEAHHALAARAAEDSAVLLKNNGILPLKEGEKILVAGELFEKMRYQGAGSSMIHPTRVTTVKDAFEERKLSYEYVPGYRENRTEADFGMIREAVERAEGYDTVLI
;
A
#
# COMPACT_ATOMS: atom_id res chain seq x y z
N MET A 1 23.27 6.58 16.38
CA MET A 1 24.26 6.04 15.43
C MET A 1 25.10 7.20 14.89
N ASP A 2 26.45 7.12 14.89
CA ASP A 2 27.30 8.16 14.28
C ASP A 2 27.48 7.88 12.78
N ILE A 3 26.62 8.51 11.97
CA ILE A 3 26.46 8.19 10.55
C ILE A 3 27.70 8.55 9.73
N GLU A 4 28.30 9.73 9.94
CA GLU A 4 29.50 10.15 9.19
C GLU A 4 30.67 9.21 9.43
N LYS A 5 30.86 8.81 10.69
CA LYS A 5 31.90 7.86 11.07
C LYS A 5 31.69 6.47 10.44
N LEU A 6 30.44 6.02 10.31
CA LEU A 6 30.13 4.76 9.65
C LEU A 6 30.44 4.83 8.15
N ILE A 7 30.03 5.89 7.46
CA ILE A 7 30.31 6.09 6.03
C ILE A 7 31.81 6.13 5.76
N GLY A 8 32.59 6.83 6.60
CA GLY A 8 34.04 6.88 6.48
C GLY A 8 34.75 5.53 6.71
N LYS A 9 34.08 4.56 7.34
CA LYS A 9 34.59 3.19 7.57
C LYS A 9 34.15 2.18 6.50
N MET A 10 33.22 2.54 5.62
CA MET A 10 32.73 1.66 4.56
C MET A 10 33.65 1.69 3.35
N ASN A 11 33.91 0.53 2.76
CA ASN A 11 34.44 0.47 1.40
C ASN A 11 33.32 0.71 0.36
N THR A 12 33.69 0.85 -0.91
CA THR A 12 32.72 1.14 -1.99
C THR A 12 31.72 -0.01 -2.18
N GLU A 13 32.15 -1.26 -1.97
CA GLU A 13 31.32 -2.47 -2.06
C GLU A 13 30.23 -2.50 -0.98
N GLU A 14 30.56 -2.15 0.25
CA GLU A 14 29.63 -2.01 1.37
C GLU A 14 28.63 -0.87 1.10
N LYS A 15 29.09 0.26 0.58
CA LYS A 15 28.22 1.38 0.19
C LYS A 15 27.26 0.99 -0.95
N ALA A 16 27.77 0.31 -1.98
CA ALA A 16 26.98 -0.17 -3.10
C ALA A 16 25.97 -1.25 -2.69
N ALA A 17 26.32 -2.10 -1.71
CA ALA A 17 25.40 -3.07 -1.12
C ALA A 17 24.25 -2.36 -0.40
N LEU A 18 24.56 -1.36 0.43
CA LEU A 18 23.56 -0.71 1.29
C LEU A 18 22.45 0.00 0.50
N VAL A 19 22.76 0.49 -0.71
CA VAL A 19 21.78 1.13 -1.61
C VAL A 19 20.95 0.15 -2.46
N SER A 20 21.04 -1.14 -2.17
CA SER A 20 20.21 -2.20 -2.74
C SER A 20 19.56 -3.02 -1.63
N GLY A 21 18.32 -3.46 -1.85
CA GLY A 21 17.66 -4.45 -1.02
C GLY A 21 18.33 -5.82 -1.14
N THR A 22 17.91 -6.74 -0.29
CA THR A 22 18.27 -8.15 -0.25
C THR A 22 17.09 -8.96 0.28
N ASP A 23 17.13 -10.28 0.13
CA ASP A 23 16.09 -11.22 0.59
C ASP A 23 14.65 -10.77 0.30
N PHE A 24 14.48 -10.10 -0.85
CA PHE A 24 13.26 -9.51 -1.43
C PHE A 24 12.58 -8.39 -0.62
N MET A 25 12.61 -8.43 0.71
CA MET A 25 11.92 -7.50 1.61
C MET A 25 12.84 -6.85 2.66
N TYR A 26 14.16 -6.94 2.48
CA TYR A 26 15.13 -6.50 3.47
C TYR A 26 16.12 -5.49 2.90
N THR A 27 16.63 -4.59 3.73
CA THR A 27 17.83 -3.82 3.37
C THR A 27 19.09 -4.65 3.58
N ASN A 28 20.15 -4.41 2.80
CA ASN A 28 21.44 -5.06 3.07
C ASN A 28 21.97 -4.69 4.46
N PRO A 29 22.40 -5.65 5.31
CA PRO A 29 23.11 -5.36 6.54
C PRO A 29 24.60 -5.12 6.28
N ILE A 30 25.30 -4.49 7.24
CA ILE A 30 26.77 -4.47 7.29
C ILE A 30 27.20 -4.93 8.69
N PRO A 31 27.30 -6.25 8.93
CA PRO A 31 27.56 -6.82 10.26
C PRO A 31 28.85 -6.33 10.90
N ARG A 32 29.92 -6.18 10.11
CA ARG A 32 31.23 -5.65 10.57
C ARG A 32 31.12 -4.27 11.23
N LEU A 33 30.15 -3.47 10.79
CA LEU A 33 29.90 -2.12 11.29
C LEU A 33 28.69 -2.06 12.25
N GLY A 34 28.08 -3.20 12.57
CA GLY A 34 26.90 -3.26 13.43
C GLY A 34 25.65 -2.64 12.81
N ILE A 35 25.56 -2.60 11.48
CA ILE A 35 24.39 -2.07 10.75
C ILE A 35 23.44 -3.25 10.48
N PRO A 36 22.27 -3.31 11.13
CA PRO A 36 21.30 -4.37 10.90
C PRO A 36 20.48 -4.11 9.64
N SER A 37 19.64 -5.08 9.28
CA SER A 37 18.67 -4.94 8.20
C SER A 37 17.34 -4.38 8.71
N LEU A 38 16.64 -3.62 7.86
CA LEU A 38 15.23 -3.30 8.02
C LEU A 38 14.39 -4.30 7.23
N CYS A 39 13.39 -4.88 7.89
CA CYS A 39 12.33 -5.66 7.26
C CYS A 39 11.22 -4.73 6.77
N MET A 40 10.83 -4.90 5.51
CA MET A 40 9.71 -4.23 4.86
C MET A 40 8.60 -5.26 4.61
N ALA A 41 7.35 -4.83 4.59
CA ALA A 41 6.25 -5.72 4.23
C ALA A 41 5.13 -4.97 3.53
N ASP A 42 4.39 -5.68 2.69
CA ASP A 42 3.26 -5.12 1.99
C ASP A 42 2.12 -4.71 2.93
N GLY A 43 1.33 -3.81 2.38
CA GLY A 43 -0.08 -3.57 2.66
C GLY A 43 -0.78 -3.23 1.33
N PRO A 44 -1.82 -2.38 1.28
CA PRO A 44 -1.93 -1.20 2.14
C PRO A 44 -3.06 -1.24 3.17
N HIS A 45 -4.06 -2.12 3.06
CA HIS A 45 -5.25 -2.12 3.93
C HIS A 45 -5.17 -3.22 5.00
N GLY A 46 -3.97 -3.46 5.53
CA GLY A 46 -3.62 -4.57 6.40
C GLY A 46 -2.17 -4.96 6.18
N LEU A 47 -1.56 -5.66 7.13
CA LEU A 47 -0.19 -6.14 6.98
C LEU A 47 -0.17 -7.42 6.13
N ARG A 48 0.72 -7.47 5.14
CA ARG A 48 1.06 -8.69 4.40
C ARG A 48 2.54 -9.00 4.55
N LYS A 49 2.90 -9.71 5.62
CA LYS A 49 4.24 -10.27 5.80
C LYS A 49 4.30 -11.65 5.16
N GLN A 50 5.09 -11.80 4.11
CA GLN A 50 5.23 -13.06 3.40
C GLN A 50 5.92 -14.13 4.26
N THR A 51 5.52 -15.38 4.05
CA THR A 51 6.12 -16.58 4.63
C THR A 51 6.60 -17.51 3.52
N GLY A 52 7.82 -18.04 3.61
CA GLY A 52 8.38 -18.93 2.58
C GLY A 52 8.99 -18.18 1.40
N GLU A 53 8.82 -18.71 0.18
CA GLU A 53 9.29 -18.05 -1.05
C GLU A 53 8.55 -16.72 -1.26
N GLN A 54 9.30 -15.64 -1.46
CA GLN A 54 8.76 -14.28 -1.54
C GLN A 54 8.48 -13.87 -3.01
N ASP A 55 7.37 -13.17 -3.25
CA ASP A 55 6.93 -12.79 -4.60
C ASP A 55 6.02 -11.53 -4.66
N ASN A 56 5.44 -11.24 -5.82
CA ASN A 56 4.58 -10.08 -6.05
C ASN A 56 3.07 -10.30 -5.79
N GLY A 57 2.65 -11.29 -4.98
CA GLY A 57 1.23 -11.46 -4.64
C GLY A 57 0.66 -12.88 -4.60
N ILE A 58 1.46 -13.93 -4.73
CA ILE A 58 0.99 -15.33 -4.82
C ILE A 58 1.41 -16.12 -3.56
N ALA A 59 2.52 -15.75 -2.94
CA ALA A 59 3.06 -16.38 -1.74
C ALA A 59 2.14 -16.24 -0.52
N GLN A 60 2.19 -17.26 0.35
CA GLN A 60 1.53 -17.26 1.65
C GLN A 60 2.03 -16.09 2.52
N SER A 61 1.15 -15.62 3.41
CA SER A 61 1.47 -14.56 4.36
C SER A 61 0.98 -14.88 5.75
N GLU A 62 1.64 -14.27 6.73
CA GLU A 62 1.21 -14.29 8.13
C GLU A 62 -0.23 -13.78 8.25
N PRO A 63 -1.07 -14.38 9.12
CA PRO A 63 -2.40 -13.87 9.39
C PRO A 63 -2.36 -12.43 9.94
N ALA A 64 -3.20 -11.54 9.40
CA ALA A 64 -3.29 -10.14 9.81
C ALA A 64 -4.73 -9.64 9.69
N THR A 65 -5.04 -8.46 10.24
CA THR A 65 -6.39 -7.91 10.08
C THR A 65 -6.57 -7.35 8.67
N ALA A 66 -7.60 -7.81 7.97
CA ALA A 66 -8.00 -7.24 6.67
C ALA A 66 -8.95 -6.05 6.91
N PHE A 67 -8.40 -4.84 6.93
CA PHE A 67 -9.20 -3.62 7.04
C PHE A 67 -9.92 -3.30 5.72
N PRO A 68 -10.98 -2.47 5.75
CA PRO A 68 -11.60 -1.96 4.53
C PRO A 68 -10.55 -1.31 3.62
N THR A 69 -10.61 -1.65 2.33
CA THR A 69 -9.72 -1.08 1.32
C THR A 69 -9.77 0.45 1.31
N ALA A 70 -8.72 1.13 0.83
CA ALA A 70 -8.62 2.59 0.88
C ALA A 70 -9.81 3.30 0.20
N VAL A 71 -10.38 2.74 -0.88
CA VAL A 71 -11.61 3.26 -1.50
C VAL A 71 -12.80 3.23 -0.55
N THR A 72 -12.94 2.15 0.21
CA THR A 72 -14.00 1.99 1.20
C THR A 72 -13.74 2.96 2.34
N ALA A 73 -12.57 2.91 2.98
CA ALA A 73 -12.24 3.79 4.11
C ALA A 73 -12.38 5.29 3.76
N ALA A 74 -12.05 5.71 2.54
CA ALA A 74 -12.25 7.09 2.07
C ALA A 74 -13.72 7.52 2.05
N SER A 75 -14.66 6.57 1.88
CA SER A 75 -16.09 6.83 1.88
C SER A 75 -16.64 7.25 3.24
N SER A 76 -15.87 7.06 4.32
CA SER A 76 -16.19 7.63 5.64
C SER A 76 -15.96 9.15 5.73
N TRP A 77 -15.15 9.73 4.82
CA TRP A 77 -14.68 11.12 4.88
C TRP A 77 -14.05 11.49 6.23
N ASN A 78 -13.55 10.50 6.97
CA ASN A 78 -13.06 10.67 8.32
C ASN A 78 -11.59 10.27 8.43
N PRO A 79 -10.66 11.25 8.43
CA PRO A 79 -9.23 10.99 8.60
C PRO A 79 -8.91 10.26 9.92
N GLU A 80 -9.73 10.41 10.96
CA GLU A 80 -9.54 9.69 12.21
C GLU A 80 -9.73 8.17 12.04
N THR A 81 -10.65 7.74 11.18
CA THR A 81 -10.80 6.33 10.81
C THR A 81 -9.53 5.79 10.17
N ALA A 82 -8.96 6.49 9.18
CA ALA A 82 -7.67 6.12 8.57
C ALA A 82 -6.52 6.14 9.58
N ARG A 83 -6.47 7.11 10.50
CA ARG A 83 -5.44 7.15 11.55
C ARG A 83 -5.51 5.93 12.47
N ARG A 84 -6.71 5.54 12.89
CA ARG A 84 -6.92 4.37 13.77
C ARG A 84 -6.58 3.05 13.05
N ILE A 85 -6.97 2.92 11.78
CA ILE A 85 -6.55 1.79 10.93
C ILE A 85 -5.02 1.73 10.85
N GLY A 86 -4.37 2.84 10.51
CA GLY A 86 -2.90 2.91 10.44
C GLY A 86 -2.24 2.55 11.77
N GLN A 87 -2.79 3.00 12.90
CA GLN A 87 -2.30 2.63 14.23
C GLN A 87 -2.36 1.11 14.45
N ALA A 88 -3.51 0.47 14.18
CA ALA A 88 -3.66 -0.97 14.34
C ALA A 88 -2.72 -1.77 13.42
N ILE A 89 -2.56 -1.35 12.15
CA ILE A 89 -1.58 -1.96 11.23
C ILE A 89 -0.15 -1.80 11.76
N GLY A 90 0.18 -0.64 12.35
CA GLY A 90 1.48 -0.40 12.99
C GLY A 90 1.73 -1.35 14.17
N GLU A 91 0.72 -1.61 15.00
CA GLU A 91 0.79 -2.58 16.10
C GLU A 91 1.05 -4.01 15.59
N GLU A 92 0.38 -4.42 14.51
CA GLU A 92 0.62 -5.71 13.83
C GLU A 92 2.04 -5.79 13.24
N CYS A 93 2.52 -4.71 12.61
CA CYS A 93 3.89 -4.64 12.09
C CYS A 93 4.91 -4.87 13.21
N ARG A 94 4.74 -4.22 14.37
CA ARG A 94 5.63 -4.43 15.52
C ARG A 94 5.59 -5.86 16.00
N TYR A 95 4.42 -6.48 16.08
CA TYR A 95 4.29 -7.88 16.49
C TYR A 95 4.98 -8.84 15.53
N TYR A 96 5.03 -8.51 14.25
CA TYR A 96 5.69 -9.32 13.24
C TYR A 96 7.16 -8.94 12.97
N GLY A 97 7.71 -7.92 13.65
CA GLY A 97 9.08 -7.45 13.45
C GLY A 97 9.29 -6.70 12.13
N VAL A 98 8.22 -6.15 11.56
CA VAL A 98 8.27 -5.32 10.36
C VAL A 98 8.62 -3.88 10.75
N HIS A 99 9.62 -3.33 10.09
CA HIS A 99 10.12 -1.99 10.39
C HIS A 99 9.46 -0.92 9.52
N VAL A 100 8.99 -1.31 8.32
CA VAL A 100 8.45 -0.40 7.31
C VAL A 100 7.27 -1.05 6.59
N LEU A 101 6.11 -0.39 6.62
CA LEU A 101 4.94 -0.77 5.84
C LEU A 101 4.97 -0.13 4.44
N LEU A 102 4.72 -0.93 3.40
CA LEU A 102 4.63 -0.46 2.01
C LEU A 102 3.22 0.02 1.68
N GLY A 103 2.82 1.14 2.26
CA GLY A 103 1.56 1.84 2.02
C GLY A 103 1.57 3.18 2.72
N PRO A 104 0.51 4.00 2.63
CA PRO A 104 -0.66 3.78 1.80
C PRO A 104 -0.41 4.05 0.31
N GLY A 105 -1.31 3.55 -0.52
CA GLY A 105 -1.44 3.93 -1.93
C GLY A 105 -2.25 5.21 -2.10
N VAL A 106 -1.68 6.25 -2.72
CA VAL A 106 -2.33 7.58 -2.83
C VAL A 106 -2.41 8.12 -4.26
N ASN A 107 -2.23 7.25 -5.26
CA ASN A 107 -2.42 7.65 -6.64
C ASN A 107 -3.87 8.05 -6.91
N ILE A 108 -4.05 9.10 -7.71
CA ILE A 108 -5.38 9.59 -8.10
C ILE A 108 -6.12 8.56 -8.98
N LYS A 109 -7.40 8.33 -8.71
CA LYS A 109 -8.26 7.47 -9.54
C LYS A 109 -8.67 8.18 -10.84
N ARG A 110 -7.71 8.42 -11.74
CA ARG A 110 -7.93 9.15 -13.01
C ARG A 110 -9.01 8.49 -13.87
N ASN A 111 -9.00 7.17 -13.95
CA ASN A 111 -9.94 6.39 -14.75
C ASN A 111 -10.49 5.27 -13.86
N PRO A 112 -11.82 5.06 -13.82
CA PRO A 112 -12.43 4.05 -12.96
C PRO A 112 -11.98 2.62 -13.29
N LEU A 113 -11.50 2.36 -14.52
CA LEU A 113 -11.05 1.06 -14.99
C LEU A 113 -9.63 0.68 -14.54
N CYS A 114 -8.91 1.55 -13.81
CA CYS A 114 -7.61 1.18 -13.28
C CYS A 114 -7.77 0.06 -12.24
N GLY A 115 -7.12 -1.08 -12.48
CA GLY A 115 -7.27 -2.29 -11.67
C GLY A 115 -6.84 -2.18 -10.20
N ARG A 116 -6.13 -1.10 -9.82
CA ARG A 116 -5.66 -0.85 -8.44
C ARG A 116 -6.40 0.27 -7.71
N ASN A 117 -7.46 0.81 -8.30
CA ASN A 117 -8.24 1.88 -7.67
C ASN A 117 -8.79 1.51 -6.29
N PHE A 118 -8.96 0.22 -5.98
CA PHE A 118 -9.38 -0.24 -4.65
C PHE A 118 -8.33 0.08 -3.57
N GLU A 119 -7.04 0.10 -3.92
CA GLU A 119 -5.92 0.43 -3.03
C GLU A 119 -5.74 1.94 -2.83
N TYR A 120 -6.45 2.77 -3.59
CA TYR A 120 -6.31 4.23 -3.55
C TYR A 120 -7.53 4.88 -2.91
N PHE A 121 -7.34 6.03 -2.27
CA PHE A 121 -8.42 6.71 -1.55
C PHE A 121 -9.45 7.36 -2.48
N SER A 122 -9.05 8.25 -3.39
CA SER A 122 -9.99 9.07 -4.15
C SER A 122 -9.48 9.49 -5.54
N GLU A 123 -10.40 9.98 -6.38
CA GLU A 123 -10.09 10.80 -7.55
C GLU A 123 -9.74 12.25 -7.18
N ASP A 124 -10.11 12.68 -5.98
CA ASP A 124 -9.83 14.01 -5.45
C ASP A 124 -8.52 14.06 -4.64
N PRO A 125 -7.59 14.98 -4.95
CA PRO A 125 -6.30 15.08 -4.27
C PRO A 125 -6.38 15.51 -2.80
N LEU A 126 -7.37 16.31 -2.41
CA LEU A 126 -7.50 16.79 -1.04
C LEU A 126 -7.97 15.66 -0.11
N LEU A 127 -8.98 14.90 -0.53
CA LEU A 127 -9.46 13.73 0.20
C LEU A 127 -8.36 12.66 0.26
N ALA A 128 -7.69 12.37 -0.87
CA ALA A 128 -6.61 11.39 -0.89
C ALA A 128 -5.42 11.80 0.00
N GLY A 129 -5.02 13.07 -0.03
CA GLY A 129 -3.96 13.62 0.82
C GLY A 129 -4.32 13.57 2.31
N SER A 130 -5.55 13.96 2.66
CA SER A 130 -6.01 14.00 4.05
C SER A 130 -6.13 12.62 4.69
N MET A 131 -6.71 11.65 3.98
CA MET A 131 -6.81 10.27 4.45
C MET A 131 -5.42 9.61 4.52
N GLY A 132 -4.61 9.77 3.48
CA GLY A 132 -3.26 9.21 3.43
C GLY A 132 -2.33 9.77 4.52
N ALA A 133 -2.39 11.08 4.79
CA ALA A 133 -1.59 11.70 5.84
C ALA A 133 -1.98 11.18 7.23
N ALA A 134 -3.27 10.93 7.44
CA ALA A 134 -3.77 10.37 8.68
C ALA A 134 -3.32 8.91 8.90
N GLU A 135 -3.40 8.07 7.87
CA GLU A 135 -2.89 6.69 7.95
C GLU A 135 -1.37 6.66 8.21
N VAL A 136 -0.59 7.51 7.52
CA VAL A 136 0.86 7.65 7.74
C VAL A 136 1.16 8.00 9.20
N ARG A 137 0.43 8.97 9.79
CA ARG A 137 0.60 9.32 11.20
C ARG A 137 0.20 8.17 12.13
N GLY A 138 -0.86 7.44 11.79
CA GLY A 138 -1.30 6.25 12.51
C GLY A 138 -0.19 5.21 12.63
N VAL A 139 0.33 4.73 11.50
CA VAL A 139 1.38 3.71 11.47
C VAL A 139 2.66 4.21 12.14
N GLN A 140 3.12 5.43 11.81
CA GLN A 140 4.36 5.98 12.39
C GLN A 140 4.27 6.28 13.88
N SER A 141 3.06 6.44 14.45
CA SER A 141 2.89 6.57 15.90
C SER A 141 3.32 5.32 16.66
N GLN A 142 3.37 4.17 15.98
CA GLN A 142 3.81 2.89 16.54
C GLN A 142 5.32 2.63 16.32
N GLY A 143 6.07 3.62 15.84
CA GLY A 143 7.51 3.44 15.58
C GLY A 143 7.81 2.55 14.37
N VAL A 144 6.84 2.41 13.45
CA VAL A 144 6.96 1.69 12.17
C VAL A 144 6.99 2.72 11.04
N GLY A 145 7.95 2.60 10.13
CA GLY A 145 8.08 3.49 8.98
C GLY A 145 6.99 3.24 7.93
N VAL A 146 6.70 4.27 7.13
CA VAL A 146 5.67 4.22 6.09
C VAL A 146 6.30 4.59 4.75
N SER A 147 6.03 3.78 3.72
CA SER A 147 6.45 4.02 2.34
C SER A 147 5.25 4.40 1.47
N VAL A 148 5.03 5.71 1.33
CA VAL A 148 3.91 6.25 0.53
C VAL A 148 4.15 5.92 -0.95
N LYS A 149 3.12 5.41 -1.63
CA LYS A 149 3.25 4.87 -2.99
C LYS A 149 2.08 5.23 -3.92
N HIS A 150 2.23 5.20 -5.23
CA HIS A 150 3.46 5.05 -6.01
C HIS A 150 3.78 6.41 -6.64
N PHE A 151 4.97 6.94 -6.38
CA PHE A 151 5.36 8.30 -6.74
C PHE A 151 6.00 8.33 -8.14
N ALA A 152 5.34 8.80 -9.20
CA ALA A 152 3.99 9.36 -9.27
C ALA A 152 3.33 9.03 -10.62
N LEU A 153 2.06 9.42 -10.78
CA LEU A 153 1.27 9.26 -12.02
C LEU A 153 1.16 7.80 -12.52
N ASN A 154 1.13 6.85 -11.59
CA ASN A 154 0.85 5.44 -11.87
C ASN A 154 -0.66 5.19 -11.76
N ASN A 155 -1.40 5.48 -12.84
CA ASN A 155 -2.87 5.47 -12.83
C ASN A 155 -3.46 4.44 -13.81
N SER A 156 -2.66 3.46 -14.25
CA SER A 156 -3.08 2.38 -15.14
C SER A 156 -2.17 1.17 -14.96
N GLU A 157 -2.76 -0.01 -14.82
CA GLU A 157 -2.01 -1.27 -14.76
C GLU A 157 -1.48 -1.69 -16.13
N ASN A 158 -2.23 -1.39 -17.20
CA ASN A 158 -1.79 -1.67 -18.57
C ASN A 158 -0.50 -0.91 -18.86
N TYR A 159 0.52 -1.66 -19.29
CA TYR A 159 1.86 -1.15 -19.59
C TYR A 159 2.56 -0.43 -18.42
N ARG A 160 2.18 -0.65 -17.15
CA ARG A 160 2.75 0.10 -16.01
C ARG A 160 4.29 0.11 -15.97
N PHE A 161 4.95 -0.96 -16.44
CA PHE A 161 6.42 -1.09 -16.50
C PHE A 161 7.12 -0.26 -17.58
N MET A 162 6.40 0.25 -18.57
CA MET A 162 6.98 0.92 -19.74
C MET A 162 6.17 2.12 -20.26
N GLY A 163 4.97 2.32 -19.71
CA GLY A 163 4.05 3.37 -20.08
C GLY A 163 4.62 4.75 -19.76
N ASN A 164 4.21 5.74 -20.54
CA ASN A 164 4.64 7.12 -20.38
C ASN A 164 3.42 8.02 -20.13
N SER A 165 3.31 8.53 -18.91
CA SER A 165 2.29 9.49 -18.53
C SER A 165 2.67 10.87 -19.05
N ILE A 166 1.99 11.30 -20.11
CA ILE A 166 2.14 12.65 -20.69
C ILE A 166 1.21 13.61 -19.95
N VAL A 167 1.80 14.64 -19.35
CA VAL A 167 1.08 15.57 -18.47
C VAL A 167 1.70 16.96 -18.51
N ASP A 168 0.88 18.00 -18.48
CA ASP A 168 1.35 19.37 -18.28
C ASP A 168 1.67 19.63 -16.79
N GLU A 169 2.45 20.69 -16.52
CA GLU A 169 2.87 20.99 -15.15
C GLU A 169 1.70 21.29 -14.22
N ARG A 170 0.66 21.98 -14.69
CA ARG A 170 -0.49 22.35 -13.85
C ARG A 170 -1.22 21.09 -13.38
N ALA A 171 -1.58 20.20 -14.30
CA ALA A 171 -2.24 18.94 -13.95
C ALA A 171 -1.36 18.08 -13.04
N ALA A 172 -0.05 18.00 -13.30
CA ALA A 172 0.88 17.28 -12.43
C ALA A 172 0.85 17.83 -10.99
N ARG A 173 0.95 19.16 -10.83
CA ARG A 173 1.04 19.83 -9.53
C ARG A 173 -0.28 19.83 -8.75
N GLU A 174 -1.39 20.14 -9.42
CA GLU A 174 -2.68 20.36 -8.78
C GLU A 174 -3.42 19.06 -8.49
N ILE A 175 -3.20 18.00 -9.28
CA ILE A 175 -3.93 16.73 -9.16
C ILE A 175 -3.01 15.62 -8.66
N TYR A 176 -2.05 15.20 -9.47
CA TYR A 176 -1.36 13.92 -9.22
C TYR A 176 -0.30 13.97 -8.13
N LEU A 177 0.32 15.12 -7.93
CA LEU A 177 1.36 15.32 -6.92
C LEU A 177 0.80 15.89 -5.62
N LYS A 178 -0.42 16.43 -5.63
CA LYS A 178 -0.96 17.20 -4.50
C LYS A 178 -1.17 16.36 -3.23
N ALA A 179 -1.67 15.14 -3.37
CA ALA A 179 -1.81 14.21 -2.25
C ALA A 179 -0.44 13.88 -1.61
N PHE A 180 0.58 13.61 -2.43
CA PHE A 180 1.94 13.36 -1.95
C PHE A 180 2.55 14.59 -1.26
N GLU A 181 2.37 15.79 -1.82
CA GLU A 181 2.82 17.04 -1.21
C GLU A 181 2.25 17.20 0.19
N GLN A 182 0.93 17.02 0.33
CA GLN A 182 0.24 17.15 1.61
C GLN A 182 0.81 16.16 2.63
N ILE A 183 0.95 14.88 2.26
CA ILE A 183 1.48 13.85 3.14
C ILE A 183 2.92 14.15 3.58
N VAL A 184 3.78 14.60 2.66
CA VAL A 184 5.16 14.99 3.00
C VAL A 184 5.18 16.10 4.03
N LYS A 185 4.35 17.14 3.84
CA LYS A 185 4.33 18.33 4.71
C LYS A 185 3.64 18.08 6.05
N GLU A 186 2.63 17.22 6.10
CA GLU A 186 1.77 17.04 7.29
C GLU A 186 2.05 15.75 8.09
N ALA A 187 2.75 14.78 7.50
CA ALA A 187 2.96 13.46 8.12
C ALA A 187 4.41 12.96 8.05
N ALA A 188 5.28 13.60 7.25
CA ALA A 188 6.71 13.28 7.15
C ALA A 188 6.96 11.75 7.03
N PRO A 189 6.52 11.11 5.93
CA PRO A 189 6.66 9.66 5.77
C PRO A 189 8.12 9.25 5.77
N ALA A 190 8.41 8.09 6.35
CA ALA A 190 9.75 7.51 6.45
C ALA A 190 10.40 7.33 5.07
N SER A 191 9.60 6.94 4.09
CA SER A 191 10.04 6.69 2.73
C SER A 191 8.98 7.01 1.68
N MET A 192 9.43 7.11 0.44
CA MET A 192 8.62 7.29 -0.76
C MET A 192 8.99 6.21 -1.78
N MET A 193 8.01 5.47 -2.29
CA MET A 193 8.23 4.46 -3.32
C MET A 193 7.95 5.05 -4.70
N CYS A 194 8.96 5.11 -5.57
CA CYS A 194 8.77 5.62 -6.92
C CYS A 194 8.08 4.60 -7.83
N ALA A 195 7.21 5.08 -8.71
CA ALA A 195 6.43 4.25 -9.63
C ALA A 195 7.26 3.62 -10.75
N TYR A 196 6.69 2.62 -11.40
CA TYR A 196 7.26 1.96 -12.58
C TYR A 196 7.30 2.84 -13.83
N ASN A 197 6.26 3.64 -14.06
CA ASN A 197 6.07 4.32 -15.34
C ASN A 197 7.04 5.50 -15.56
N GLN A 198 7.06 5.98 -16.79
CA GLN A 198 7.67 7.25 -17.17
C GLN A 198 6.69 8.41 -16.97
N ILE A 199 7.24 9.60 -16.74
CA ILE A 199 6.53 10.88 -16.80
C ILE A 199 7.25 11.74 -17.82
N ASN A 200 6.55 12.16 -18.88
CA ASN A 200 7.10 12.95 -19.98
C ASN A 200 8.45 12.39 -20.51
N GLY A 201 8.54 11.07 -20.66
CA GLY A 201 9.69 10.36 -21.26
C GLY A 201 10.84 10.02 -20.31
N THR A 202 10.68 10.20 -19.00
CA THR A 202 11.69 9.77 -18.00
C THR A 202 11.06 8.88 -16.93
N TYR A 203 11.63 7.69 -16.71
CA TYR A 203 11.22 6.78 -15.64
C TYR A 203 11.26 7.47 -14.28
N CYS A 204 10.26 7.21 -13.43
CA CYS A 204 10.16 7.87 -12.12
C CYS A 204 11.43 7.67 -11.26
N SER A 205 12.04 6.47 -11.31
CA SER A 205 13.29 6.16 -10.61
C SER A 205 14.50 6.98 -11.07
N GLU A 206 14.46 7.51 -12.29
CA GLU A 206 15.53 8.31 -12.91
C GLU A 206 15.20 9.81 -12.98
N ASN A 207 14.03 10.22 -12.50
CA ASN A 207 13.51 11.55 -12.74
C ASN A 207 13.99 12.54 -11.66
N ARG A 208 15.11 13.22 -11.92
CA ARG A 208 15.67 14.22 -10.99
C ARG A 208 14.74 15.40 -10.72
N GLY A 209 13.91 15.77 -11.69
CA GLY A 209 12.88 16.79 -11.53
C GLY A 209 11.87 16.37 -10.45
N LEU A 210 11.42 15.12 -10.51
CA LEU A 210 10.49 14.56 -9.54
C LEU A 210 11.14 14.30 -8.17
N LEU A 211 12.21 13.49 -8.12
CA LEU A 211 12.77 12.95 -6.88
C LEU A 211 13.60 13.96 -6.09
N THR A 212 14.29 14.88 -6.77
CA THR A 212 15.15 15.88 -6.11
C THR A 212 14.50 17.26 -6.09
N LYS A 213 14.15 17.82 -7.26
CA LYS A 213 13.65 19.20 -7.32
C LYS A 213 12.31 19.32 -6.59
N VAL A 214 11.31 18.53 -6.96
CA VAL A 214 9.98 18.59 -6.32
C VAL A 214 10.02 18.00 -4.91
N LEU A 215 10.31 16.70 -4.79
CA LEU A 215 10.15 15.99 -3.53
C LEU A 215 11.06 16.53 -2.41
N ARG A 216 12.37 16.64 -2.66
CA ARG A 216 13.33 17.04 -1.62
C ARG A 216 13.47 18.55 -1.46
N LYS A 217 13.59 19.30 -2.57
CA LYS A 217 13.91 20.73 -2.51
C LYS A 217 12.68 21.62 -2.30
N GLU A 218 11.58 21.34 -2.99
CA GLU A 218 10.36 22.15 -2.85
C GLU A 218 9.51 21.72 -1.65
N TRP A 219 9.39 20.41 -1.38
CA TRP A 219 8.54 19.91 -0.28
C TRP A 219 9.31 19.60 1.02
N GLY A 220 10.64 19.52 0.98
CA GLY A 220 11.46 19.29 2.17
C GLY A 220 11.49 17.84 2.65
N PHE A 221 11.27 16.85 1.77
CA PHE A 221 11.36 15.44 2.14
C PHE A 221 12.78 15.03 2.56
N ASP A 222 12.94 14.54 3.80
CA ASP A 222 14.21 14.03 4.37
C ASP A 222 14.23 12.50 4.55
N GLY A 223 13.27 11.78 3.96
CA GLY A 223 13.20 10.32 4.01
C GLY A 223 13.99 9.61 2.89
N VAL A 224 13.79 8.31 2.81
CA VAL A 224 14.37 7.43 1.78
C VAL A 224 13.47 7.36 0.54
N VAL A 225 14.03 7.48 -0.65
CA VAL A 225 13.33 7.15 -1.90
C VAL A 225 13.76 5.77 -2.37
N MET A 226 12.79 4.86 -2.50
CA MET A 226 13.02 3.49 -2.98
C MET A 226 12.30 3.24 -4.30
N THR A 227 12.73 2.24 -5.06
CA THR A 227 11.95 1.75 -6.21
C THR A 227 10.76 0.92 -5.76
N ASP A 228 9.70 0.90 -6.56
CA ASP A 228 8.83 -0.27 -6.63
C ASP A 228 9.64 -1.50 -7.13
N TRP A 229 9.13 -2.71 -6.93
CA TRP A 229 9.87 -3.96 -7.15
C TRP A 229 10.17 -4.18 -8.64
N GLY A 230 11.41 -3.89 -9.04
CA GLY A 230 11.83 -3.97 -10.44
C GLY A 230 11.61 -2.69 -11.25
N ALA A 231 11.29 -1.55 -10.63
CA ALA A 231 11.20 -0.23 -11.30
C ALA A 231 12.57 0.40 -11.61
N MET A 232 13.66 -0.38 -11.50
CA MET A 232 15.02 0.08 -11.77
C MET A 232 15.38 -0.10 -13.24
N HIS A 233 15.75 1.00 -13.91
CA HIS A 233 16.19 0.98 -15.30
C HIS A 233 17.68 1.33 -15.46
N ASN A 234 18.18 2.33 -14.73
CA ASN A 234 19.59 2.72 -14.76
C ASN A 234 20.10 3.12 -13.38
N ARG A 235 20.90 2.25 -12.72
CA ARG A 235 21.38 2.48 -11.34
C ARG A 235 22.09 3.82 -11.16
N VAL A 236 23.02 4.16 -12.05
CA VAL A 236 23.83 5.38 -11.93
C VAL A 236 22.97 6.62 -12.12
N LYS A 237 22.07 6.62 -13.11
CA LYS A 237 21.17 7.75 -13.36
C LYS A 237 20.17 7.93 -12.21
N SER A 238 19.63 6.84 -11.66
CA SER A 238 18.71 6.89 -10.53
C SER A 238 19.34 7.43 -9.26
N LEU A 239 20.57 7.01 -8.91
CA LEU A 239 21.31 7.57 -7.77
C LEU A 239 21.52 9.09 -7.95
N LYS A 240 21.93 9.53 -9.15
CA LYS A 240 22.06 10.97 -9.46
C LYS A 240 20.72 11.73 -9.44
N ALA A 241 19.62 11.04 -9.69
CA ALA A 241 18.28 11.62 -9.65
C ALA A 241 17.75 11.82 -8.23
N GLY A 242 18.32 11.14 -7.24
CA GLY A 242 17.94 11.21 -5.82
C GLY A 242 17.22 9.98 -5.28
N LEU A 243 17.23 8.87 -6.03
CA LEU A 243 16.86 7.54 -5.52
C LEU A 243 17.94 7.05 -4.54
N ASP A 244 17.53 6.46 -3.42
CA ASP A 244 18.44 5.93 -2.42
C ASP A 244 18.53 4.40 -2.46
N LEU A 245 17.40 3.71 -2.63
CA LEU A 245 17.29 2.25 -2.49
C LEU A 245 16.65 1.58 -3.71
N GLU A 246 17.27 0.52 -4.22
CA GLU A 246 16.67 -0.38 -5.20
C GLU A 246 16.05 -1.60 -4.50
N MET A 247 14.77 -1.88 -4.77
CA MET A 247 14.07 -3.09 -4.35
C MET A 247 13.64 -3.94 -5.57
N PRO A 248 13.65 -5.29 -5.50
CA PRO A 248 14.18 -6.10 -4.39
C PRO A 248 15.72 -6.06 -4.30
N GLY A 249 16.41 -5.61 -5.35
CA GLY A 249 17.85 -5.36 -5.35
C GLY A 249 18.71 -6.61 -5.47
N ASP A 250 19.89 -6.52 -4.84
CA ASP A 250 20.98 -7.49 -4.72
C ASP A 250 21.51 -8.27 -5.94
N THR A 251 21.18 -7.86 -7.17
CA THR A 251 21.80 -8.52 -8.32
C THR A 251 23.28 -8.12 -8.43
N ALA A 252 24.16 -9.10 -8.63
CA ALA A 252 25.60 -8.87 -8.77
C ALA A 252 25.92 -7.86 -9.88
N ILE A 253 25.11 -7.84 -10.95
CA ILE A 253 25.26 -6.91 -12.07
C ILE A 253 24.92 -5.47 -11.68
N CYS A 254 23.82 -5.23 -10.97
CA CYS A 254 23.45 -3.90 -10.50
C CYS A 254 24.51 -3.32 -9.55
N ARG A 255 25.07 -4.17 -8.66
CA ARG A 255 26.17 -3.77 -7.77
C ARG A 255 27.43 -3.43 -8.55
N ARG A 256 27.80 -4.26 -9.54
CA ARG A 256 28.95 -4.01 -10.41
C ARG A 256 28.85 -2.67 -11.15
N TRP A 257 27.66 -2.31 -11.65
CA TRP A 257 27.46 -1.02 -12.33
C TRP A 257 27.77 0.20 -11.45
N ILE A 258 27.47 0.14 -10.14
CA ILE A 258 27.83 1.21 -9.20
C ILE A 258 29.35 1.27 -9.04
N LEU A 259 29.98 0.12 -8.79
CA LEU A 259 31.44 0.04 -8.58
C LEU A 259 32.22 0.55 -9.80
N ASP A 260 31.85 0.09 -10.99
CA ASP A 260 32.49 0.50 -12.24
C ASP A 260 32.27 2.01 -12.48
N ALA A 261 31.07 2.53 -12.23
CA ALA A 261 30.78 3.95 -12.40
C ALA A 261 31.56 4.84 -11.42
N VAL A 262 31.78 4.40 -10.18
CA VAL A 262 32.64 5.12 -9.23
C VAL A 262 34.10 5.09 -9.69
N ARG A 263 34.61 3.91 -10.06
CA ARG A 263 35.99 3.75 -10.56
C ARG A 263 36.26 4.60 -11.80
N GLU A 264 35.28 4.70 -12.69
CA GLU A 264 35.36 5.47 -13.95
C GLU A 264 35.02 6.96 -13.78
N GLY A 265 34.71 7.43 -12.58
CA GLY A 265 34.33 8.82 -12.33
C GLY A 265 32.95 9.22 -12.89
N LYS A 266 32.17 8.25 -13.38
CA LYS A 266 30.79 8.46 -13.85
C LYS A 266 29.82 8.66 -12.69
N LEU A 267 30.13 8.18 -11.49
CA LEU A 267 29.38 8.42 -10.25
C LEU A 267 30.34 8.97 -9.20
N SER A 268 30.08 10.17 -8.67
CA SER A 268 30.89 10.71 -7.58
C SER A 268 30.58 9.99 -6.28
N MET A 269 31.61 9.82 -5.43
CA MET A 269 31.43 9.22 -4.11
C MET A 269 30.41 9.99 -3.26
N ASP A 270 30.36 11.32 -3.36
CA ASP A 270 29.39 12.15 -2.63
C ASP A 270 27.93 11.80 -2.94
N VAL A 271 27.62 11.40 -4.19
CA VAL A 271 26.25 11.00 -4.57
C VAL A 271 25.91 9.66 -3.93
N LEU A 272 26.85 8.71 -3.93
CA LEU A 272 26.68 7.41 -3.28
C LEU A 272 26.58 7.58 -1.75
N ASP A 273 27.45 8.40 -1.16
CA ASP A 273 27.47 8.68 0.28
C ASP A 273 26.20 9.37 0.74
N GLN A 274 25.58 10.22 -0.08
CA GLN A 274 24.30 10.81 0.24
C GLN A 274 23.17 9.77 0.29
N ALA A 275 23.13 8.81 -0.63
CA ALA A 275 22.16 7.72 -0.60
C ALA A 275 22.38 6.81 0.62
N VAL A 276 23.63 6.42 0.88
CA VAL A 276 24.04 5.65 2.07
C VAL A 276 23.63 6.38 3.36
N ARG A 277 23.84 7.69 3.44
CA ARG A 277 23.45 8.52 4.59
C ARG A 277 21.96 8.47 4.85
N ASN A 278 21.15 8.58 3.81
CA ASN A 278 19.68 8.50 3.93
C ASN A 278 19.25 7.13 4.47
N ILE A 279 19.87 6.05 3.98
CA ILE A 279 19.60 4.69 4.47
C ILE A 279 20.06 4.52 5.92
N LEU A 280 21.23 5.03 6.31
CA LEU A 280 21.70 4.95 7.70
C LEU A 280 20.84 5.77 8.68
N LYS A 281 20.33 6.94 8.25
CA LYS A 281 19.31 7.68 9.02
C LYS A 281 18.07 6.82 9.23
N TRP A 282 17.62 6.14 8.17
CA TRP A 282 16.44 5.29 8.19
C TRP A 282 16.61 4.07 9.12
N VAL A 283 17.71 3.34 8.96
CA VAL A 283 18.12 2.23 9.84
C VAL A 283 18.18 2.72 11.28
N SER A 284 18.91 3.81 11.55
CA SER A 284 19.04 4.35 12.92
C SER A 284 17.71 4.77 13.54
N ARG A 285 16.69 5.10 12.74
CA ARG A 285 15.37 5.52 13.25
C ARG A 285 14.48 4.34 13.57
N TYR A 286 14.53 3.27 12.80
CA TYR A 286 13.52 2.19 12.87
C TYR A 286 14.02 0.88 13.48
N THR A 287 15.32 0.65 13.61
CA THR A 287 15.85 -0.59 14.22
C THR A 287 15.77 -0.63 15.75
N GLY A 288 15.45 0.50 16.39
CA GLY A 288 15.34 0.60 17.84
C GLY A 288 13.97 0.19 18.39
N THR A 289 12.99 -0.08 17.53
CA THR A 289 11.64 -0.48 17.94
C THR A 289 11.61 -1.97 18.21
N GLU A 290 11.48 -2.36 19.49
CA GLU A 290 11.36 -3.77 19.87
C GLU A 290 10.05 -4.37 19.33
N LYS A 291 10.16 -5.64 18.93
CA LYS A 291 9.05 -6.48 18.52
C LYS A 291 8.02 -6.54 19.67
N ALA A 292 6.75 -6.31 19.35
CA ALA A 292 5.68 -6.45 20.34
C ALA A 292 5.45 -7.93 20.68
N GLU A 293 5.20 -8.23 21.95
CA GLU A 293 4.93 -9.61 22.41
C GLU A 293 3.52 -10.09 22.06
N SER A 294 2.57 -9.16 21.90
CA SER A 294 1.16 -9.47 21.64
C SER A 294 0.46 -8.37 20.82
N VAL A 295 -0.69 -8.72 20.25
CA VAL A 295 -1.63 -7.84 19.54
C VAL A 295 -3.04 -8.20 19.99
N ASP A 296 -3.91 -7.20 20.14
CA ASP A 296 -5.33 -7.40 20.39
C ASP A 296 -6.09 -7.56 19.07
N TRP A 297 -6.08 -8.78 18.54
CA TRP A 297 -6.74 -9.12 17.27
C TRP A 297 -8.25 -8.89 17.29
N GLU A 298 -8.90 -9.04 18.44
CA GLU A 298 -10.35 -8.80 18.57
C GLU A 298 -10.66 -7.30 18.51
N ALA A 299 -9.84 -6.45 19.15
CA ALA A 299 -9.97 -5.00 19.02
C ALA A 299 -9.75 -4.53 17.57
N HIS A 300 -8.80 -5.13 16.85
CA HIS A 300 -8.55 -4.82 15.44
C HIS A 300 -9.72 -5.27 14.55
N HIS A 301 -10.27 -6.47 14.77
CA HIS A 301 -11.46 -6.94 14.07
C HIS A 301 -12.67 -6.03 14.32
N ALA A 302 -12.89 -5.62 15.57
CA ALA A 302 -13.96 -4.68 15.92
C ALA A 302 -13.73 -3.26 15.36
N LEU A 303 -12.48 -2.86 15.13
CA LEU A 303 -12.16 -1.62 14.41
C LEU A 303 -12.47 -1.76 12.92
N ALA A 304 -12.09 -2.88 12.29
CA ALA A 304 -12.37 -3.14 10.88
C ALA A 304 -13.88 -3.15 10.60
N ALA A 305 -14.68 -3.76 11.49
CA ALA A 305 -16.13 -3.75 11.41
C ALA A 305 -16.72 -2.31 11.49
N ARG A 306 -16.28 -1.52 12.47
CA ARG A 306 -16.71 -0.11 12.60
C ARG A 306 -16.31 0.74 11.40
N ALA A 307 -15.08 0.57 10.91
CA ALA A 307 -14.62 1.27 9.72
C ALA A 307 -15.43 0.89 8.48
N ALA A 308 -15.85 -0.37 8.34
CA ALA A 308 -16.71 -0.82 7.25
C ALA A 308 -18.12 -0.20 7.35
N GLU A 309 -18.70 -0.16 8.55
CA GLU A 309 -20.00 0.46 8.83
C GLU A 309 -19.98 1.97 8.53
N ASP A 310 -19.01 2.70 9.06
CA ASP A 310 -18.85 4.15 8.85
C ASP A 310 -18.54 4.52 7.39
N SER A 311 -18.15 3.55 6.57
CA SER A 311 -17.79 3.74 5.16
C SER A 311 -18.88 3.33 4.18
N ALA A 312 -20.00 2.78 4.65
CA ALA A 312 -21.10 2.37 3.79
C ALA A 312 -21.84 3.61 3.24
N VAL A 313 -22.03 3.67 1.91
CA VAL A 313 -22.72 4.79 1.25
C VAL A 313 -24.13 4.38 0.84
N LEU A 314 -25.15 4.97 1.46
CA LEU A 314 -26.55 4.77 1.07
C LEU A 314 -26.87 5.60 -0.18
N LEU A 315 -26.75 4.98 -1.36
CA LEU A 315 -26.98 5.66 -2.65
C LEU A 315 -28.46 5.97 -2.91
N LYS A 316 -29.36 5.10 -2.49
CA LYS A 316 -30.81 5.24 -2.69
C LYS A 316 -31.55 4.61 -1.53
N ASN A 317 -32.54 5.32 -1.01
CA ASN A 317 -33.49 4.78 -0.03
C ASN A 317 -34.87 5.40 -0.26
N ASN A 318 -35.86 4.57 -0.56
CA ASN A 318 -37.26 4.96 -0.72
C ASN A 318 -38.11 4.62 0.52
N GLY A 319 -37.46 4.46 1.68
CA GLY A 319 -38.08 4.05 2.94
C GLY A 319 -38.01 2.56 3.24
N ILE A 320 -37.32 1.77 2.41
CA ILE A 320 -37.11 0.33 2.61
C ILE A 320 -36.05 0.03 3.69
N LEU A 321 -35.06 0.92 3.86
CA LEU A 321 -34.05 0.81 4.91
C LEU A 321 -34.31 1.82 6.05
N PRO A 322 -34.08 1.44 7.33
CA PRO A 322 -33.67 0.10 7.79
C PRO A 322 -34.79 -0.94 7.64
N LEU A 323 -34.41 -2.22 7.51
CA LEU A 323 -35.36 -3.33 7.42
C LEU A 323 -36.23 -3.42 8.68
N LYS A 324 -37.47 -3.86 8.52
CA LYS A 324 -38.38 -4.03 9.65
C LYS A 324 -38.22 -5.43 10.25
N GLU A 325 -38.40 -5.52 11.56
CA GLU A 325 -38.44 -6.81 12.24
C GLU A 325 -39.61 -7.66 11.73
N GLY A 326 -39.36 -8.95 11.51
CA GLY A 326 -40.38 -9.93 11.12
C GLY A 326 -40.74 -9.97 9.61
N GLU A 327 -40.10 -9.15 8.77
CA GLU A 327 -40.24 -9.28 7.31
C GLU A 327 -39.69 -10.62 6.82
N LYS A 328 -40.38 -11.24 5.85
CA LYS A 328 -39.83 -12.37 5.11
C LYS A 328 -38.78 -11.87 4.14
N ILE A 329 -37.53 -12.27 4.37
CA ILE A 329 -36.38 -11.85 3.57
C ILE A 329 -35.96 -12.97 2.62
N LEU A 330 -35.86 -12.65 1.33
CA LEU A 330 -35.09 -13.44 0.37
C LEU A 330 -33.73 -12.78 0.17
N VAL A 331 -32.65 -13.54 0.28
CA VAL A 331 -31.31 -13.11 -0.12
C VAL A 331 -30.98 -13.74 -1.47
N ALA A 332 -30.63 -12.92 -2.46
CA ALA A 332 -30.46 -13.32 -3.85
C ALA A 332 -29.11 -12.86 -4.42
N GLY A 333 -28.09 -13.71 -4.39
CA GLY A 333 -26.78 -13.35 -4.96
C GLY A 333 -25.63 -14.15 -4.38
N GLU A 334 -24.78 -14.74 -5.22
CA GLU A 334 -23.69 -15.63 -4.74
C GLU A 334 -22.66 -14.90 -3.86
N LEU A 335 -22.60 -13.56 -3.88
CA LEU A 335 -21.77 -12.78 -2.95
C LEU A 335 -22.18 -12.91 -1.48
N PHE A 336 -23.42 -13.34 -1.20
CA PHE A 336 -23.85 -13.64 0.17
C PHE A 336 -23.04 -14.79 0.79
N GLU A 337 -22.71 -15.81 -0.01
CA GLU A 337 -21.87 -16.94 0.40
C GLU A 337 -20.39 -16.75 0.05
N LYS A 338 -20.09 -16.07 -1.07
CA LYS A 338 -18.74 -15.80 -1.57
C LYS A 338 -18.41 -14.31 -1.48
N MET A 339 -18.43 -13.80 -0.25
CA MET A 339 -18.22 -12.36 0.00
C MET A 339 -16.88 -11.87 -0.57
N ARG A 340 -16.94 -10.78 -1.33
CA ARG A 340 -15.75 -10.06 -1.80
C ARG A 340 -15.49 -8.85 -0.90
N TYR A 341 -14.41 -8.89 -0.14
CA TYR A 341 -14.06 -7.86 0.84
C TYR A 341 -12.70 -7.19 0.58
N GLN A 342 -11.91 -7.73 -0.34
CA GLN A 342 -10.62 -7.19 -0.75
C GLN A 342 -10.36 -7.42 -2.25
N GLY A 343 -9.33 -6.76 -2.78
CA GLY A 343 -8.81 -7.01 -4.12
C GLY A 343 -7.79 -8.15 -4.17
N ALA A 344 -6.94 -8.15 -5.19
CA ALA A 344 -5.93 -9.18 -5.42
C ALA A 344 -4.53 -8.56 -5.63
N GLY A 345 -3.52 -9.41 -5.80
CA GLY A 345 -2.14 -8.99 -6.03
C GLY A 345 -1.38 -8.76 -4.71
N SER A 346 -0.41 -7.84 -4.73
CA SER A 346 0.48 -7.62 -3.58
C SER A 346 -0.24 -7.09 -2.33
N SER A 347 -1.47 -6.59 -2.46
CA SER A 347 -2.30 -6.11 -1.35
C SER A 347 -3.15 -7.20 -0.68
N MET A 348 -3.11 -8.45 -1.15
CA MET A 348 -3.98 -9.51 -0.62
C MET A 348 -3.55 -9.92 0.79
N ILE A 349 -4.44 -9.71 1.76
CA ILE A 349 -4.23 -10.05 3.16
C ILE A 349 -4.76 -11.45 3.43
N HIS A 350 -4.02 -12.24 4.21
CA HIS A 350 -4.52 -13.46 4.84
C HIS A 350 -5.22 -13.07 6.16
N PRO A 351 -6.55 -13.02 6.22
CA PRO A 351 -7.25 -12.49 7.38
C PRO A 351 -7.12 -13.43 8.59
N THR A 352 -6.92 -12.88 9.79
CA THR A 352 -7.06 -13.63 11.05
C THR A 352 -8.48 -14.16 11.25
N ARG A 353 -9.48 -13.37 10.84
CA ARG A 353 -10.90 -13.67 10.92
C ARG A 353 -11.65 -12.94 9.80
N VAL A 354 -12.69 -13.59 9.27
CA VAL A 354 -13.67 -12.98 8.37
C VAL A 354 -15.06 -13.26 8.93
N THR A 355 -15.88 -12.21 9.01
CA THR A 355 -17.32 -12.34 9.26
C THR A 355 -18.03 -12.03 7.96
N THR A 356 -18.61 -13.04 7.32
CA THR A 356 -19.41 -12.87 6.10
C THR A 356 -20.80 -12.32 6.41
N VAL A 357 -21.52 -11.87 5.39
CA VAL A 357 -22.93 -11.46 5.54
C VAL A 357 -23.76 -12.63 6.05
N LYS A 358 -23.51 -13.85 5.54
CA LYS A 358 -24.16 -15.08 6.01
C LYS A 358 -23.89 -15.36 7.48
N ASP A 359 -22.62 -15.29 7.91
CA ASP A 359 -22.27 -15.49 9.33
C ASP A 359 -23.02 -14.50 10.23
N ALA A 360 -23.11 -13.23 9.82
CA ALA A 360 -23.82 -12.20 10.57
C ALA A 360 -25.34 -12.45 10.64
N PHE A 361 -25.94 -12.98 9.57
CA PHE A 361 -27.36 -13.37 9.55
C PHE A 361 -27.62 -14.56 10.50
N GLU A 362 -26.76 -15.57 10.45
CA GLU A 362 -26.84 -16.76 11.29
C GLU A 362 -26.63 -16.42 12.78
N GLU A 363 -25.62 -15.60 13.11
CA GLU A 363 -25.33 -15.13 14.46
C GLU A 363 -26.51 -14.34 15.06
N ARG A 364 -27.14 -13.49 14.25
CA ARG A 364 -28.33 -12.71 14.63
C ARG A 364 -29.64 -13.51 14.55
N LYS A 365 -29.59 -14.77 14.09
CA LYS A 365 -30.75 -15.65 13.90
C LYS A 365 -31.85 -15.03 13.04
N LEU A 366 -31.45 -14.31 12.00
CA LEU A 366 -32.39 -13.74 11.04
C LEU A 366 -33.02 -14.86 10.21
N SER A 367 -34.33 -14.79 9.98
CA SER A 367 -35.02 -15.71 9.08
C SER A 367 -34.90 -15.21 7.65
N TYR A 368 -34.35 -16.06 6.78
CA TYR A 368 -34.21 -15.77 5.35
C TYR A 368 -34.28 -17.06 4.53
N GLU A 369 -34.66 -16.94 3.26
CA GLU A 369 -34.32 -17.92 2.22
C GLU A 369 -33.19 -17.36 1.36
N TYR A 370 -32.35 -18.24 0.82
CA TYR A 370 -31.23 -17.85 -0.04
C TYR A 370 -31.34 -18.52 -1.40
N VAL A 371 -31.08 -17.73 -2.44
CA VAL A 371 -30.90 -18.20 -3.81
C VAL A 371 -29.64 -17.55 -4.40
N PRO A 372 -28.80 -18.28 -5.14
CA PRO A 372 -27.55 -17.72 -5.67
C PRO A 372 -27.77 -16.69 -6.80
N GLY A 373 -28.79 -16.85 -7.64
CA GLY A 373 -29.18 -15.93 -8.72
C GLY A 373 -28.20 -15.77 -9.90
N TYR A 374 -26.89 -15.87 -9.64
CA TYR A 374 -25.79 -15.83 -10.61
C TYR A 374 -24.57 -16.60 -10.06
N ARG A 375 -23.51 -16.73 -10.86
CA ARG A 375 -22.21 -17.25 -10.41
C ARG A 375 -21.18 -16.14 -10.35
N GLU A 376 -20.53 -16.00 -9.21
CA GLU A 376 -19.40 -15.10 -9.00
C GLU A 376 -18.27 -15.45 -9.99
N ASN A 377 -17.65 -14.42 -10.57
CA ASN A 377 -16.65 -14.55 -11.66
C ASN A 377 -17.15 -15.23 -12.95
N ARG A 378 -18.44 -15.12 -13.26
CA ARG A 378 -18.99 -15.43 -14.60
C ARG A 378 -19.64 -14.19 -15.20
N THR A 379 -19.33 -13.93 -16.46
CA THR A 379 -19.92 -12.81 -17.22
C THR A 379 -21.18 -13.23 -17.97
N GLU A 380 -21.31 -14.52 -18.27
CA GLU A 380 -22.49 -15.09 -18.91
C GLU A 380 -23.64 -15.20 -17.90
N ALA A 381 -24.83 -14.74 -18.32
CA ALA A 381 -26.04 -14.88 -17.53
C ALA A 381 -26.50 -16.36 -17.49
N ASP A 382 -26.78 -16.87 -16.30
CA ASP A 382 -27.49 -18.13 -16.12
C ASP A 382 -28.99 -17.86 -15.99
N PHE A 383 -29.71 -17.97 -17.12
CA PHE A 383 -31.16 -17.72 -17.16
C PHE A 383 -31.97 -18.69 -16.30
N GLY A 384 -31.43 -19.86 -15.95
CA GLY A 384 -32.08 -20.79 -15.02
C GLY A 384 -32.06 -20.23 -13.59
N MET A 385 -30.88 -19.80 -13.13
CA MET A 385 -30.71 -19.20 -11.80
C MET A 385 -31.48 -17.88 -11.66
N ILE A 386 -31.52 -17.07 -12.72
CA ILE A 386 -32.32 -15.83 -12.75
C ILE A 386 -33.82 -16.16 -12.59
N ARG A 387 -34.32 -17.15 -13.34
CA ARG A 387 -35.73 -17.54 -13.27
C ARG A 387 -36.09 -18.03 -11.88
N GLU A 388 -35.27 -18.90 -11.29
CA GLU A 388 -35.48 -19.38 -9.92
C GLU A 388 -35.52 -18.22 -8.92
N ALA A 389 -34.58 -17.27 -9.00
CA ALA A 389 -34.56 -16.13 -8.08
C ALA A 389 -35.82 -15.25 -8.20
N VAL A 390 -36.33 -15.03 -9.43
CA VAL A 390 -37.57 -14.27 -9.68
C VAL A 390 -38.79 -15.02 -9.16
N GLU A 391 -38.92 -16.32 -9.44
CA GLU A 391 -40.03 -17.14 -8.97
C GLU A 391 -40.08 -17.20 -7.43
N ARG A 392 -38.92 -17.27 -6.76
CA ARG A 392 -38.85 -17.25 -5.30
C ARG A 392 -39.22 -15.89 -4.71
N ALA A 393 -38.80 -14.79 -5.36
CA ALA A 393 -39.03 -13.43 -4.86
C ALA A 393 -40.51 -13.08 -4.66
N GLU A 394 -41.44 -13.70 -5.39
CA GLU A 394 -42.89 -13.46 -5.24
C GLU A 394 -43.44 -13.80 -3.84
N GLY A 395 -42.76 -14.67 -3.09
CA GLY A 395 -43.18 -15.11 -1.76
C GLY A 395 -42.66 -14.28 -0.58
N TYR A 396 -41.86 -13.24 -0.83
CA TYR A 396 -41.11 -12.51 0.19
C TYR A 396 -41.48 -11.03 0.23
N ASP A 397 -41.39 -10.44 1.43
CA ASP A 397 -41.68 -9.01 1.64
C ASP A 397 -40.52 -8.14 1.15
N THR A 398 -39.29 -8.64 1.35
CA THR A 398 -38.05 -7.94 1.01
C THR A 398 -37.07 -8.87 0.29
N VAL A 399 -36.43 -8.37 -0.76
CA VAL A 399 -35.34 -9.04 -1.47
C VAL A 399 -34.04 -8.27 -1.28
N LEU A 400 -33.03 -8.91 -0.72
CA LEU A 400 -31.66 -8.40 -0.61
C LEU A 400 -30.81 -9.05 -1.70
N ILE A 401 -30.28 -8.25 -2.63
CA ILE A 401 -29.49 -8.72 -3.78
C ILE A 401 -28.00 -8.53 -3.51
#